data_AF-A0A6P8I9T4-F1
#
_entry.id   AF-A0A6P8I9T4-F1
#
_cell.length_a   1.000
_cell.length_b   1.000
_cell.length_c   1.000
_cell.angle_alpha   90.00
_cell.angle_beta   90.00
_cell.angle_gamma   90.00
#
_symmetry.space_group_name_H-M   'P 1'
#
loop_
_entity.id
_entity.type
_entity.pdbx_description
1 polymer ?
#
loop_
_entity_poly.entity_id
_entity_poly.type
_entity_poly.pdbx_seq_one_letter_code
_entity_poly.pdbx_strand_id
1 'polypeptide(L)'
;MFVKILTLLTAVRMASGGVWPSFSTLWNNYPTASQYKGDDLIDKIGLPEWLHGANTCAIRLSYALIQSGHTIDIKENEFNWSGVRASRGGNEKYIIRVATFRQYLENRKGPADVVSKSKADFLGKKGIIVFQNCPSFKTATGHVDVFDGQDCKGQAYFNECFDIRLFELSDRDEL
;
A
#
# COMPACT_ATOMS: atom_id res chain seq x y z
N MET A 1 -17.38 -11.32 49.27
CA MET A 1 -18.00 -11.82 48.02
C MET A 1 -17.71 -10.78 46.94
N PHE A 2 -16.67 -10.99 46.12
CA PHE A 2 -16.21 -10.02 45.14
C PHE A 2 -16.93 -10.23 43.80
N VAL A 3 -17.61 -9.19 43.31
CA VAL A 3 -18.28 -9.17 42.00
C VAL A 3 -17.22 -8.85 40.95
N LYS A 4 -16.89 -9.82 40.08
CA LYS A 4 -16.11 -9.57 38.87
C LYS A 4 -16.99 -8.88 37.84
N ILE A 5 -16.74 -7.59 37.61
CA ILE A 5 -17.28 -6.86 36.46
C ILE A 5 -16.55 -7.38 35.23
N LEU A 6 -17.26 -8.14 34.39
CA LEU A 6 -16.77 -8.63 33.11
C LEU A 6 -17.00 -7.52 32.07
N THR A 7 -15.97 -6.74 31.80
CA THR A 7 -16.01 -5.75 30.71
C THR A 7 -16.05 -6.49 29.38
N LEU A 8 -17.19 -6.43 28.69
CA LEU A 8 -17.34 -6.96 27.34
C LEU A 8 -16.51 -6.06 26.40
N LEU A 9 -15.30 -6.48 26.03
CA LEU A 9 -14.61 -5.90 24.88
C LEU A 9 -15.33 -6.41 23.62
N THR A 10 -16.00 -5.50 22.93
CA THR A 10 -16.46 -5.71 21.57
C THR A 10 -15.23 -5.90 20.70
N ALA A 11 -14.84 -7.14 20.44
CA ALA A 11 -13.85 -7.45 19.43
C ALA A 11 -14.47 -7.08 18.07
N VAL A 12 -14.08 -5.91 17.54
CA VAL A 12 -14.27 -5.61 16.13
C VAL A 12 -13.54 -6.71 15.39
N ARG A 13 -14.31 -7.50 14.64
CA ARG A 13 -13.80 -8.62 13.85
C ARG A 13 -12.91 -8.03 12.76
N MET A 14 -11.62 -7.91 13.03
CA MET A 14 -10.62 -7.54 12.02
C MET A 14 -10.74 -8.56 10.88
N ALA A 15 -11.01 -8.07 9.67
CA ALA A 15 -10.87 -8.89 8.48
C ALA A 15 -9.44 -9.45 8.48
N SER A 16 -9.29 -10.72 8.10
CA SER A 16 -8.07 -11.53 8.23
C SER A 16 -6.90 -11.09 7.33
N GLY A 17 -6.62 -9.79 7.22
CA GLY A 17 -5.36 -9.26 6.70
C GLY A 17 -4.28 -9.36 7.78
N GLY A 18 -3.05 -9.72 7.41
CA GLY A 18 -1.94 -9.77 8.36
C GLY A 18 -1.71 -8.42 9.06
N VAL A 19 -0.98 -8.46 10.17
CA VAL A 19 -0.56 -7.27 10.95
C VAL A 19 -0.05 -6.17 9.99
N TRP A 20 -0.61 -4.96 10.12
CA TRP A 20 -0.16 -3.80 9.34
C TRP A 20 1.10 -3.23 9.99
N PRO A 21 2.13 -2.88 9.20
CA PRO A 21 3.35 -2.34 9.75
C PRO A 21 3.15 -0.92 10.23
N SER A 22 3.94 -0.50 11.22
CA SER A 22 4.07 0.92 11.55
C SER A 22 4.48 1.76 10.33
N PHE A 23 4.07 3.03 10.32
CA PHE A 23 4.44 3.98 9.28
C PHE A 23 5.96 4.08 9.13
N SER A 24 6.71 4.23 10.22
CA SER A 24 8.18 4.30 10.19
C SER A 24 8.82 3.09 9.53
N THR A 25 8.32 1.89 9.82
CA THR A 25 8.85 0.65 9.24
C THR A 25 8.55 0.58 7.75
N LEU A 26 7.30 0.85 7.35
CA LEU A 26 6.91 0.88 5.95
C LEU A 26 7.70 1.95 5.16
N TRP A 27 7.81 3.15 5.73
CA TRP A 27 8.56 4.25 5.16
C TRP A 27 9.99 3.83 4.90
N ASN A 28 10.70 3.27 5.89
CA ASN A 28 12.09 2.87 5.74
C ASN A 28 12.28 1.77 4.67
N ASN A 29 11.34 0.84 4.57
CA ASN A 29 11.39 -0.26 3.61
C ASN A 29 10.91 0.08 2.20
N TYR A 30 10.28 1.24 1.99
CA TYR A 30 9.81 1.63 0.66
C TYR A 30 10.98 2.02 -0.27
N PRO A 31 11.22 1.29 -1.38
CA PRO A 31 12.35 1.53 -2.26
C PRO A 31 12.05 2.67 -3.23
N THR A 32 12.92 3.67 -3.30
CA THR A 32 12.82 4.79 -4.25
C THR A 32 13.41 4.44 -5.61
N ALA A 33 13.10 5.24 -6.63
CA ALA A 33 13.67 5.09 -7.98
C ALA A 33 15.17 5.45 -8.06
N SER A 34 15.72 6.09 -7.02
CA SER A 34 17.16 6.30 -6.86
C SER A 34 17.86 5.06 -6.31
N GLN A 35 17.19 4.30 -5.44
CA GLN A 35 17.73 3.05 -4.89
C GLN A 35 17.70 1.91 -5.91
N TYR A 36 16.58 1.73 -6.60
CA TYR A 36 16.42 0.71 -7.65
C TYR A 36 15.67 1.31 -8.83
N LYS A 37 16.17 1.11 -10.06
CA LYS A 37 15.35 1.32 -11.26
C LYS A 37 14.25 0.26 -11.32
N GLY A 38 13.26 0.49 -12.19
CA GLY A 38 12.09 -0.38 -12.27
C GLY A 38 12.47 -1.83 -12.55
N ASP A 39 13.24 -2.04 -13.61
CA ASP A 39 13.66 -3.37 -14.07
C ASP A 39 14.61 -4.03 -13.07
N ASP A 40 15.55 -3.27 -12.49
CA ASP A 40 16.44 -3.77 -11.43
C ASP A 40 15.66 -4.30 -10.21
N LEU A 41 14.57 -3.63 -9.82
CA LEU A 41 13.70 -4.07 -8.73
C LEU A 41 12.95 -5.35 -9.10
N ILE A 42 12.42 -5.43 -10.32
CA ILE A 42 11.73 -6.60 -10.86
C ILE A 42 12.67 -7.82 -10.85
N ASP A 43 13.90 -7.65 -11.33
CA ASP A 43 14.90 -8.71 -11.39
C ASP A 43 15.38 -9.14 -10.00
N LYS A 44 15.57 -8.17 -9.10
CA LYS A 44 15.94 -8.42 -7.70
C LYS A 44 14.91 -9.30 -7.00
N ILE A 45 13.62 -9.02 -7.19
CA ILE A 45 12.50 -9.77 -6.60
C ILE A 45 12.26 -11.09 -7.37
N GLY A 46 12.72 -11.18 -8.61
CA GLY A 46 12.40 -12.30 -9.50
C GLY A 46 10.94 -12.27 -9.91
N LEU A 47 10.41 -11.10 -10.25
CA LEU A 47 9.10 -10.97 -10.90
C LEU A 47 9.25 -11.25 -12.41
N PRO A 48 8.15 -11.60 -13.11
CA PRO A 48 8.21 -11.91 -14.55
C PRO A 48 8.76 -10.78 -15.42
N GLU A 49 9.57 -11.13 -16.43
CA GLU A 49 10.24 -10.20 -17.35
C GLU A 49 9.28 -9.29 -18.13
N TRP A 50 8.04 -9.73 -18.40
CA TRP A 50 7.04 -8.89 -19.07
C TRP A 50 6.65 -7.63 -18.28
N LEU A 51 7.06 -7.53 -17.01
CA LEU A 51 6.90 -6.32 -16.20
C LEU A 51 7.99 -5.27 -16.46
N HIS A 52 9.04 -5.58 -17.22
CA HIS A 52 10.07 -4.59 -17.56
C HIS A 52 9.45 -3.39 -18.29
N GLY A 53 9.91 -2.19 -17.93
CA GLY A 53 9.35 -0.92 -18.40
C GLY A 53 7.97 -0.56 -17.83
N ALA A 54 7.36 -1.41 -16.98
CA ALA A 54 6.09 -1.09 -16.35
C ALA A 54 6.23 -0.03 -15.25
N ASN A 55 5.12 0.64 -14.92
CA ASN A 55 5.08 1.49 -13.74
C ASN A 55 5.19 0.62 -12.47
N THR A 56 6.24 0.85 -11.68
CA THR A 56 6.58 0.03 -10.51
C THR A 56 6.00 0.53 -9.18
N CYS A 57 5.17 1.58 -9.15
CA CYS A 57 4.65 2.13 -7.88
C CYS A 57 3.97 1.09 -6.98
N ALA A 58 3.06 0.27 -7.53
CA ALA A 58 2.38 -0.79 -6.79
C ALA A 58 3.33 -1.95 -6.39
N ILE A 59 4.33 -2.24 -7.24
CA ILE A 59 5.39 -3.22 -6.92
C ILE A 59 6.23 -2.73 -5.73
N ARG A 60 6.59 -1.44 -5.70
CA ARG A 60 7.37 -0.82 -4.62
C ARG A 60 6.61 -0.85 -3.32
N LEU A 61 5.31 -0.56 -3.33
CA LEU A 61 4.50 -0.67 -2.11
C LEU A 61 4.33 -2.13 -1.67
N SER A 62 4.10 -3.07 -2.60
CA SER A 62 4.07 -4.51 -2.28
C SER A 62 5.37 -4.94 -1.61
N TYR A 63 6.51 -4.57 -2.20
CA TYR A 63 7.84 -4.83 -1.63
C TYR A 63 7.97 -4.25 -0.22
N ALA A 64 7.60 -2.99 -0.03
CA ALA A 64 7.69 -2.30 1.25
C ALA A 64 6.88 -3.01 2.34
N LEU A 65 5.63 -3.41 2.03
CA LEU A 65 4.78 -4.17 2.95
C LEU A 65 5.42 -5.51 3.34
N ILE A 66 5.88 -6.28 2.35
CA ILE A 66 6.50 -7.60 2.56
C ILE A 66 7.76 -7.49 3.41
N GLN A 67 8.65 -6.54 3.09
CA GLN A 67 9.87 -6.30 3.88
C GLN A 67 9.56 -5.76 5.29
N SER A 68 8.36 -5.23 5.50
CA SER A 68 7.88 -4.80 6.82
C SER A 68 7.12 -5.89 7.57
N GLY A 69 7.16 -7.14 7.10
CA GLY A 69 6.52 -8.30 7.75
C GLY A 69 5.04 -8.48 7.40
N HIS A 70 4.46 -7.64 6.55
CA HIS A 70 3.06 -7.77 6.13
C HIS A 70 2.93 -8.82 5.03
N THR A 71 2.09 -9.84 5.29
CA THR A 71 1.72 -10.81 4.26
C THR A 71 0.55 -10.28 3.44
N ILE A 72 0.76 -10.11 2.13
CA ILE A 72 -0.30 -9.72 1.21
C ILE A 72 -1.24 -10.92 0.99
N ASP A 73 -2.39 -10.95 1.67
CA ASP A 73 -3.37 -12.01 1.50
C ASP A 73 -4.47 -11.64 0.49
N ILE A 74 -4.13 -11.85 -0.79
CA ILE A 74 -5.04 -11.69 -1.93
C ILE A 74 -5.23 -13.03 -2.64
N LYS A 75 -6.46 -13.38 -3.01
CA LYS A 75 -6.77 -14.61 -3.75
C LYS A 75 -6.70 -14.38 -5.25
N GLU A 76 -6.51 -15.46 -6.00
CA GLU A 76 -6.56 -15.39 -7.46
C GLU A 76 -7.89 -14.78 -7.92
N ASN A 77 -7.82 -13.87 -8.90
CA ASN A 77 -8.94 -13.05 -9.41
C ASN A 77 -9.58 -12.07 -8.41
N GLU A 78 -9.17 -12.06 -7.14
CA GLU A 78 -9.64 -11.06 -6.18
C GLU A 78 -9.12 -9.67 -6.60
N PHE A 79 -10.02 -8.69 -6.72
CA PHE A 79 -9.70 -7.32 -7.15
C PHE A 79 -8.93 -7.24 -8.49
N ASN A 80 -9.16 -8.22 -9.38
CA ASN A 80 -8.44 -8.40 -10.64
C ASN A 80 -6.92 -8.61 -10.47
N TRP A 81 -6.50 -9.23 -9.37
CA TRP A 81 -5.11 -9.58 -9.16
C TRP A 81 -4.65 -10.66 -10.14
N SER A 82 -3.51 -10.43 -10.79
CA SER A 82 -2.97 -11.25 -11.87
C SER A 82 -2.20 -12.50 -11.41
N GLY A 83 -2.25 -12.86 -10.13
CA GLY A 83 -1.53 -14.02 -9.59
C GLY A 83 0.00 -13.85 -9.48
N VAL A 84 0.52 -12.65 -9.67
CA VAL A 84 1.97 -12.40 -9.75
C VAL A 84 2.65 -12.62 -8.41
N ARG A 85 3.70 -13.45 -8.41
CA ARG A 85 4.46 -13.84 -7.23
C ARG A 85 5.96 -13.69 -7.45
N ALA A 86 6.69 -13.47 -6.37
CA ALA A 86 8.15 -13.49 -6.40
C ALA A 86 8.67 -14.91 -6.60
N SER A 87 9.58 -15.09 -7.56
CA SER A 87 10.35 -16.33 -7.70
C SER A 87 11.61 -16.34 -6.83
N ARG A 88 12.06 -15.16 -6.36
CA ARG A 88 13.18 -14.98 -5.45
C ARG A 88 12.65 -14.34 -4.15
N GLY A 89 12.52 -15.11 -3.09
CA GLY A 89 12.04 -14.59 -1.80
C GLY A 89 11.21 -15.60 -1.00
N GLY A 90 10.42 -16.43 -1.67
CA GLY A 90 9.54 -17.37 -0.98
C GLY A 90 8.11 -17.45 -1.51
N ASN A 91 7.87 -17.08 -2.78
CA ASN A 91 6.57 -17.14 -3.43
C ASN A 91 5.54 -16.11 -2.92
N GLU A 92 6.02 -14.99 -2.37
CA GLU A 92 5.20 -13.88 -1.88
C GLU A 92 4.37 -13.27 -3.00
N LYS A 93 3.16 -12.82 -2.66
CA LYS A 93 2.21 -12.23 -3.61
C LYS A 93 2.53 -10.76 -3.81
N TYR A 94 2.58 -10.31 -5.07
CA TYR A 94 2.81 -8.91 -5.43
C TYR A 94 1.60 -8.33 -6.14
N ILE A 95 1.07 -7.22 -5.62
CA ILE A 95 0.07 -6.44 -6.32
C ILE A 95 0.78 -5.43 -7.22
N ILE A 96 0.56 -5.57 -8.52
CA ILE A 96 1.28 -4.79 -9.55
C ILE A 96 0.43 -3.67 -10.17
N ARG A 97 -0.85 -3.56 -9.80
CA ARG A 97 -1.79 -2.55 -10.34
C ARG A 97 -2.33 -1.68 -9.22
N VAL A 98 -2.33 -0.37 -9.42
CA VAL A 98 -2.86 0.61 -8.45
C VAL A 98 -4.33 0.36 -8.13
N ALA A 99 -5.17 0.11 -9.13
CA ALA A 99 -6.59 -0.18 -8.92
C ALA A 99 -6.85 -1.44 -8.06
N THR A 100 -6.03 -2.48 -8.22
CA THR A 100 -6.05 -3.68 -7.36
C THR A 100 -5.59 -3.33 -5.94
N PHE A 101 -4.53 -2.52 -5.83
CA PHE A 101 -3.97 -2.12 -4.54
C PHE A 101 -4.95 -1.30 -3.71
N ARG A 102 -5.67 -0.36 -4.33
CA ARG A 102 -6.73 0.40 -3.66
C ARG A 102 -7.80 -0.52 -3.07
N GLN A 103 -8.34 -1.42 -3.90
CA GLN A 103 -9.37 -2.35 -3.44
C GLN A 103 -8.85 -3.26 -2.32
N TYR A 104 -7.59 -3.71 -2.40
CA TYR A 104 -6.94 -4.47 -1.34
C TYR A 104 -6.91 -3.67 -0.02
N LEU A 105 -6.47 -2.41 -0.04
CA LEU A 105 -6.45 -1.53 1.14
C LEU A 105 -7.86 -1.35 1.72
N GLU A 106 -8.83 -1.00 0.88
CA GLU A 106 -10.23 -0.78 1.29
C GLU A 106 -10.85 -2.02 1.98
N ASN A 107 -10.49 -3.22 1.51
CA ASN A 107 -11.06 -4.48 2.01
C ASN A 107 -10.26 -5.10 3.16
N ARG A 108 -8.96 -4.78 3.32
CA ARG A 108 -8.09 -5.40 4.35
C ARG A 108 -7.68 -4.46 5.46
N LYS A 109 -7.57 -3.16 5.20
CA LYS A 109 -7.32 -2.13 6.21
C LYS A 109 -8.61 -1.44 6.64
N GLY A 110 -9.56 -1.30 5.73
CA GLY A 110 -10.80 -0.55 5.92
C GLY A 110 -10.87 0.67 4.99
N PRO A 111 -11.92 1.49 5.10
CA PRO A 111 -12.06 2.69 4.28
C PRO A 111 -10.88 3.64 4.47
N ALA A 112 -10.59 4.46 3.46
CA ALA A 112 -9.59 5.50 3.58
C ALA A 112 -9.98 6.53 4.66
N ASP A 113 -9.02 6.95 5.47
CA ASP A 113 -9.19 7.93 6.54
C ASP A 113 -9.39 9.35 6.01
N VAL A 114 -8.80 9.64 4.85
CA VAL A 114 -9.00 10.89 4.11
C VAL A 114 -9.28 10.58 2.66
N VAL A 115 -10.33 11.19 2.12
CA VAL A 115 -10.63 11.24 0.69
C VAL A 115 -10.79 12.70 0.30
N SER A 116 -9.88 13.21 -0.52
CA SER A 116 -9.88 14.61 -0.97
C SER A 116 -9.15 14.77 -2.30
N LYS A 117 -9.20 15.98 -2.86
CA LYS A 117 -8.38 16.44 -3.97
C LYS A 117 -7.35 17.52 -3.56
N SER A 118 -7.41 17.99 -2.31
CA SER A 118 -6.58 19.10 -1.82
C SER A 118 -5.43 18.55 -0.98
N LYS A 119 -4.17 18.89 -1.33
CA LYS A 119 -2.99 18.52 -0.53
C LYS A 119 -3.12 18.95 0.95
N ALA A 120 -3.77 20.08 1.20
CA ALA A 120 -3.92 20.63 2.56
C ALA A 120 -4.62 19.66 3.53
N ASP A 121 -5.57 18.86 3.04
CA ASP A 121 -6.34 17.93 3.87
C ASP A 121 -5.52 16.71 4.32
N PHE A 122 -4.37 16.49 3.67
CA PHE A 122 -3.45 15.40 4.00
C PHE A 122 -2.32 15.86 4.93
N LEU A 123 -2.07 17.16 5.07
CA LEU A 123 -0.93 17.65 5.84
C LEU A 123 -0.95 17.16 7.30
N GLY A 124 0.19 16.67 7.77
CA GLY A 124 0.36 16.11 9.12
C GLY A 124 -0.11 14.67 9.30
N LYS A 125 -0.79 14.07 8.30
CA LYS A 125 -1.26 12.68 8.34
C LYS A 125 -0.31 11.76 7.57
N LYS A 126 -0.01 10.58 8.09
CA LYS A 126 1.00 9.68 7.53
C LYS A 126 0.40 8.34 7.17
N GLY A 127 0.88 7.73 6.10
CA GLY A 127 0.42 6.39 5.71
C GLY A 127 0.63 6.06 4.25
N ILE A 128 -0.26 5.21 3.72
CA ILE A 128 -0.28 4.84 2.32
C ILE A 128 -1.22 5.78 1.59
N ILE A 129 -0.74 6.41 0.52
CA ILE A 129 -1.54 7.33 -0.28
C ILE A 129 -1.77 6.77 -1.70
N VAL A 130 -3.01 6.85 -2.17
CA VAL A 130 -3.42 6.40 -3.50
C VAL A 130 -3.95 7.61 -4.26
N PHE A 131 -3.41 7.86 -5.44
CA PHE A 131 -3.88 8.88 -6.37
C PHE A 131 -4.63 8.21 -7.53
N GLN A 132 -5.82 8.66 -7.85
CA GLN A 132 -6.65 8.15 -8.94
C GLN A 132 -7.31 9.29 -9.72
N ASN A 133 -7.95 8.92 -10.84
CA ASN A 133 -8.57 9.86 -11.77
C ASN A 133 -7.56 10.93 -12.19
N CYS A 134 -6.42 10.47 -12.73
CA CYS A 134 -5.31 11.30 -13.17
C CYS A 134 -5.37 11.45 -14.71
N PRO A 135 -5.95 12.53 -15.28
CA PRO A 135 -6.24 12.59 -16.72
C PRO A 135 -5.00 12.59 -17.61
N SER A 136 -3.85 12.98 -17.06
CA SER A 136 -2.57 12.95 -17.75
C SER A 136 -2.01 11.53 -17.90
N PHE A 137 -2.45 10.57 -17.08
CA PHE A 137 -1.95 9.20 -17.12
C PHE A 137 -2.59 8.45 -18.28
N LYS A 138 -1.74 7.90 -19.16
CA LYS A 138 -2.21 7.18 -20.37
C LYS A 138 -2.31 5.68 -20.19
N THR A 139 -1.45 5.10 -19.36
CA THR A 139 -1.34 3.64 -19.18
C THR A 139 -1.55 3.20 -17.73
N ALA A 140 -1.45 4.13 -16.77
CA ALA A 140 -1.64 3.86 -15.36
C ALA A 140 -3.05 4.27 -14.90
N THR A 141 -3.64 3.46 -14.02
CA THR A 141 -4.96 3.75 -13.41
C THR A 141 -4.86 4.74 -12.24
N GLY A 142 -3.66 5.18 -11.91
CA GLY A 142 -3.34 6.03 -10.77
C GLY A 142 -1.89 5.88 -10.35
N HIS A 143 -1.58 6.36 -9.14
CA HIS A 143 -0.30 6.18 -8.45
C HIS A 143 -0.54 5.70 -7.03
N VAL A 144 0.43 4.98 -6.45
CA VAL A 144 0.42 4.64 -5.03
C VAL A 144 1.80 4.86 -4.44
N ASP A 145 1.85 5.46 -3.26
CA ASP A 145 3.10 5.80 -2.57
C ASP A 145 2.91 5.74 -1.04
N VAL A 146 3.98 6.05 -0.31
CA VAL A 146 3.93 6.32 1.14
C VAL A 146 4.09 7.83 1.38
N PHE A 147 3.31 8.39 2.28
CA PHE A 147 3.21 9.84 2.54
C PHE A 147 3.50 10.15 4.01
N ASP A 148 4.40 11.10 4.28
CA ASP A 148 4.90 11.41 5.64
C ASP A 148 4.19 12.56 6.35
N GLY A 149 3.08 13.04 5.80
CA GLY A 149 2.40 14.24 6.28
C GLY A 149 2.83 15.51 5.56
N GLN A 150 3.86 15.46 4.71
CA GLN A 150 4.32 16.59 3.92
C GLN A 150 4.48 16.26 2.44
N ASP A 151 5.08 15.11 2.12
CA ASP A 151 5.28 14.64 0.75
C ASP A 151 5.28 13.11 0.64
N CYS A 152 5.21 12.63 -0.61
CA CYS A 152 5.41 11.22 -0.91
C CYS A 152 6.89 10.88 -0.90
N LYS A 153 7.26 9.66 -0.48
CA LYS A 153 8.65 9.21 -0.52
C LYS A 153 9.17 9.08 -1.95
N GLY A 154 8.32 8.63 -2.88
CA GLY A 154 8.62 8.58 -4.31
C GLY A 154 8.24 9.87 -5.02
N GLN A 155 6.97 9.98 -5.41
CA GLN A 155 6.43 11.13 -6.13
C GLN A 155 4.96 11.35 -5.78
N ALA A 156 4.58 12.60 -5.53
CA ALA A 156 3.21 13.00 -5.31
C ALA A 156 2.54 13.52 -6.60
N TYR A 157 1.22 13.40 -6.68
CA TYR A 157 0.41 13.81 -7.84
C TYR A 157 -0.83 14.62 -7.43
N PHE A 158 -0.70 15.52 -6.45
CA PHE A 158 -1.80 16.31 -5.91
C PHE A 158 -2.42 17.30 -6.90
N ASN A 159 -1.70 17.67 -7.98
CA ASN A 159 -2.20 18.63 -8.97
C ASN A 159 -2.73 17.93 -10.24
N GLU A 160 -2.48 16.63 -10.38
CA GLU A 160 -2.75 15.83 -11.57
C GLU A 160 -3.92 14.87 -11.39
N CYS A 161 -4.28 14.55 -10.14
CA CYS A 161 -5.26 13.52 -9.79
C CYS A 161 -6.39 14.11 -8.93
N PHE A 162 -7.61 13.59 -9.10
CA PHE A 162 -8.82 14.16 -8.48
C PHE A 162 -9.54 13.27 -7.47
N ASP A 163 -9.11 12.02 -7.30
CA ASP A 163 -9.55 11.12 -6.23
C ASP A 163 -8.31 10.64 -5.49
N ILE A 164 -7.99 11.28 -4.36
CA ILE A 164 -6.80 11.00 -3.56
C ILE A 164 -7.27 10.45 -2.21
N ARG A 165 -6.69 9.32 -1.82
CA ARG A 165 -7.08 8.55 -0.64
C ARG A 165 -5.87 8.27 0.22
N LEU A 166 -5.95 8.58 1.51
CA LEU A 166 -4.91 8.25 2.49
C LEU A 166 -5.45 7.20 3.46
N PHE A 167 -4.65 6.15 3.67
CA PHE A 167 -4.86 5.13 4.68
C PHE A 167 -3.80 5.34 5.76
N GLU A 168 -4.20 5.90 6.89
CA GLU A 168 -3.30 6.31 7.94
C GLU A 168 -2.64 5.08 8.60
N LEU A 169 -1.35 5.21 8.91
CA LEU A 169 -0.59 4.23 9.65
C LEU A 169 0.01 4.89 10.88
N SER A 170 -0.07 4.21 12.02
CA SER A 170 0.52 4.69 13.25
C SER A 170 2.03 4.39 13.30
N ASP A 171 2.81 5.14 14.08
CA ASP A 171 4.23 4.85 14.34
C ASP A 171 4.43 3.69 15.34
N ARG A 172 3.35 3.03 15.76
CA ARG A 172 3.37 1.81 16.58
C ARG A 172 2.84 0.65 15.74
N ASP A 173 3.48 -0.52 15.87
CA ASP A 173 2.97 -1.72 15.21
C ASP A 173 1.60 -2.10 15.80
N GLU A 174 0.63 -2.36 14.93
CA GLU A 174 -0.70 -2.81 15.33
C GLU A 174 -0.63 -4.33 15.57
N LEU A 175 -0.27 -4.71 16.81
CA LEU A 175 -0.18 -6.10 17.27
C LEU A 175 -1.53 -6.83 17.29
#